data_AF-A0A831LV01-F1
#
_entry.id   AF-A0A831LV01-F1
#
_cell.length_a   1.000
_cell.length_b   1.000
_cell.length_c   1.000
_cell.angle_alpha   90.00
_cell.angle_beta   90.00
_cell.angle_gamma   90.00
#
_symmetry.space_group_name_H-M   'P 1'
#
loop_
_entity.id
_entity.type
_entity.pdbx_description
1 polymer ?
#
loop_
_entity_poly.entity_id
_entity_poly.type
_entity_poly.pdbx_seq_one_letter_code
_entity_poly.pdbx_strand_id
1 'polypeptide(L)'
;MRNPRPRLALTLLAIMGLASLSGPGPVRGQDDPAAMLQGDWAVAAKYGRGDGEAVFRADKTYVLTEIHPDGTAVTHKGEYRIDPSVDPCAIDLCVGKFSNAGSEWVTTFGILRFLSDDEAEIHFDPSGTRPASFDGASAENTHKLRRKS
;
A
#
# COMPACT_ATOMS: atom_id res chain seq x y z
N MET A 1 24.55 79.42 -0.85
CA MET A 1 25.78 78.62 -1.05
C MET A 1 26.10 77.85 0.24
N ARG A 2 26.68 76.64 0.10
CA ARG A 2 27.11 75.64 1.11
C ARG A 2 26.10 74.53 1.49
N ASN A 3 26.27 73.40 0.81
CA ASN A 3 26.20 72.01 1.35
C ASN A 3 27.30 71.80 2.43
N PRO A 4 27.36 70.72 3.27
CA PRO A 4 26.84 69.33 3.04
C PRO A 4 26.30 68.48 4.26
N ARG A 5 25.45 67.47 3.96
CA ARG A 5 25.38 66.00 4.34
C ARG A 5 25.70 65.49 5.80
N PRO A 6 25.45 64.20 6.18
CA PRO A 6 24.44 63.18 5.80
C PRO A 6 23.86 62.32 7.00
N ARG A 7 22.93 61.39 6.68
CA ARG A 7 22.81 59.97 7.16
C ARG A 7 21.52 59.54 7.87
N LEU A 8 21.22 58.24 7.65
CA LEU A 8 20.24 57.32 8.24
C LEU A 8 18.82 57.42 7.66
N ALA A 9 18.44 56.61 6.66
CA ALA A 9 18.20 55.16 6.67
C ALA A 9 17.04 54.75 7.59
N LEU A 10 15.88 54.43 6.98
CA LEU A 10 14.99 53.41 7.52
C LEU A 10 14.20 52.76 6.37
N THR A 11 14.63 51.55 6.03
CA THR A 11 13.96 50.61 5.14
C THR A 11 12.75 50.05 5.91
N LEU A 12 11.53 50.26 5.43
CA LEU A 12 10.36 49.54 5.96
C LEU A 12 10.12 48.26 5.15
N LEU A 13 10.14 47.15 5.88
CA LEU A 13 9.93 45.77 5.46
C LEU A 13 8.60 45.57 4.71
N ALA A 14 8.65 44.95 3.54
CA ALA A 14 7.49 44.31 2.93
C ALA A 14 7.28 42.94 3.59
N ILE A 15 6.18 42.77 4.31
CA ILE A 15 5.75 41.47 4.84
C ILE A 15 5.12 40.69 3.67
N MET A 16 5.93 39.87 3.00
CA MET A 16 5.42 38.86 2.08
C MET A 16 4.80 37.73 2.90
N GLY A 17 3.48 37.59 2.84
CA GLY A 17 2.76 36.49 3.45
C GLY A 17 3.16 35.17 2.78
N LEU A 18 3.93 34.35 3.50
CA LEU A 18 4.05 32.93 3.19
C LEU A 18 2.73 32.27 3.62
N ALA A 19 1.85 32.04 2.64
CA ALA A 19 0.83 31.02 2.79
C ALA A 19 1.56 29.67 2.78
N SER A 20 1.68 29.05 3.95
CA SER A 20 2.18 27.70 4.11
C SER A 20 1.24 26.74 3.37
N LEU A 21 1.59 26.39 2.13
CA LEU A 21 1.06 25.21 1.46
C LEU A 21 1.39 24.01 2.35
N SER A 22 0.39 23.54 3.07
CA SER A 22 0.41 22.23 3.72
C SER A 22 0.26 21.19 2.61
N GLY A 23 1.33 20.98 1.84
CA GLY A 23 1.44 19.79 1.00
C GLY A 23 1.49 18.55 1.90
N PRO A 24 1.02 17.39 1.44
CA PRO A 24 1.25 16.14 2.14
C PRO A 24 2.77 16.03 2.39
N GLY A 25 3.13 15.91 3.66
CA GLY A 25 4.53 15.82 4.07
C GLY A 25 5.20 14.62 3.40
N PRO A 26 6.55 14.65 3.26
CA PRO A 26 7.27 13.52 2.72
C PRO A 26 6.97 12.29 3.58
N VAL A 27 6.52 11.22 2.92
CA VAL A 27 6.38 9.89 3.51
C VAL A 27 7.69 9.58 4.24
N ARG A 28 7.59 9.27 5.53
CA ARG A 28 8.74 8.88 6.38
C ARG A 28 9.53 7.78 5.67
N GLY A 29 10.85 7.83 5.84
CA GLY A 29 11.84 7.11 5.04
C GLY A 29 11.43 5.69 4.65
N GLN A 30 11.68 5.37 3.38
CA GLN A 30 11.50 4.11 2.66
C GLN A 30 11.55 2.86 3.56
N ASP A 31 10.47 2.60 4.30
CA ASP A 31 10.29 1.39 5.08
C ASP A 31 10.13 0.24 4.09
N ASP A 32 10.83 -0.87 4.31
CA ASP A 32 10.76 -2.05 3.44
C ASP A 32 9.30 -2.52 3.33
N PRO A 33 8.66 -2.44 2.14
CA PRO A 33 7.26 -2.83 1.98
C PRO A 33 7.00 -4.28 2.41
N ALA A 34 8.01 -5.15 2.33
CA ALA A 34 7.91 -6.53 2.79
C ALA A 34 8.03 -6.69 4.30
N ALA A 35 8.60 -5.72 5.02
CA ALA A 35 8.54 -5.63 6.47
C ALA A 35 7.20 -5.04 6.92
N MET A 36 6.73 -3.98 6.26
CA MET A 36 5.43 -3.33 6.58
C MET A 36 4.24 -4.29 6.45
N LEU A 37 4.25 -5.17 5.43
CA LEU A 37 3.16 -6.13 5.20
C LEU A 37 3.07 -7.23 6.28
N GLN A 38 4.14 -7.49 7.04
CA GLN A 38 4.16 -8.61 7.99
C GLN A 38 3.16 -8.41 9.13
N GLY A 39 2.63 -9.53 9.63
CA GLY A 39 1.68 -9.59 10.74
C GLY A 39 0.31 -10.13 10.33
N ASP A 40 -0.64 -9.98 11.25
CA ASP A 40 -2.01 -10.42 11.12
C ASP A 40 -2.93 -9.26 10.70
N TRP A 41 -3.78 -9.53 9.73
CA TRP A 41 -4.67 -8.57 9.11
C TRP A 41 -6.10 -9.12 9.08
N ALA A 42 -7.06 -8.26 9.38
CA ALA A 42 -8.45 -8.44 8.96
C ALA A 42 -8.56 -8.03 7.49
N VAL A 43 -9.16 -8.90 6.67
CA VAL A 43 -9.48 -8.61 5.28
C VAL A 43 -10.92 -8.14 5.24
N ALA A 44 -11.15 -6.85 5.00
CA ALA A 44 -12.50 -6.30 4.99
C ALA A 44 -13.36 -7.06 3.98
N ALA A 45 -14.63 -7.30 4.34
CA ALA A 45 -15.63 -8.08 3.62
C ALA A 45 -15.68 -7.84 2.09
N LYS A 46 -14.73 -8.44 1.36
CA LYS A 46 -14.56 -8.35 -0.10
C LYS A 46 -15.85 -8.72 -0.84
N TYR A 47 -16.61 -9.66 -0.27
CA TYR A 47 -17.88 -10.15 -0.79
C TYR A 47 -19.11 -9.72 0.04
N GLY A 48 -18.99 -8.66 0.84
CA GLY A 48 -20.12 -8.05 1.56
C GLY A 48 -20.62 -8.81 2.80
N ARG A 49 -19.98 -9.92 3.21
CA ARG A 49 -20.26 -10.60 4.50
C ARG A 49 -19.00 -11.11 5.18
N GLY A 50 -18.85 -10.78 6.47
CA GLY A 50 -17.77 -11.25 7.34
C GLY A 50 -16.40 -10.67 6.96
N ASP A 51 -15.53 -10.48 7.94
CA ASP A 51 -14.14 -10.14 7.67
C ASP A 51 -13.34 -11.45 7.47
N GLY A 52 -12.57 -11.51 6.38
CA GLY A 52 -11.56 -12.53 6.18
C GLY A 52 -10.32 -12.25 7.03
N GLU A 53 -9.30 -13.08 6.87
CA GLU A 53 -8.04 -12.95 7.61
C GLU A 53 -6.84 -13.15 6.68
N ALA A 54 -5.78 -12.38 6.88
CA ALA A 54 -4.52 -12.60 6.20
C ALA A 54 -3.36 -12.56 7.20
N VAL A 55 -2.39 -13.45 7.03
CA VAL A 55 -1.18 -13.49 7.84
C VAL A 55 0.01 -13.53 6.90
N PHE A 56 0.89 -12.54 6.96
CA PHE A 56 2.13 -12.47 6.19
C PHE A 56 3.32 -12.62 7.13
N ARG A 57 4.21 -13.58 6.85
CA ARG A 57 5.32 -13.93 7.73
C ARG A 57 6.67 -13.48 7.16
N ALA A 58 7.62 -13.25 8.06
CA ALA A 58 9.00 -12.87 7.71
C ALA A 58 9.70 -13.87 6.77
N ASP A 59 9.33 -15.15 6.84
CA ASP A 59 9.84 -16.22 5.97
C ASP A 59 9.24 -16.22 4.55
N LYS A 60 8.50 -15.17 4.20
CA LYS A 60 7.83 -14.98 2.91
C LYS A 60 6.69 -15.97 2.65
N THR A 61 6.11 -16.56 3.70
CA THR A 61 4.88 -17.33 3.60
C THR A 61 3.65 -16.51 3.98
N TYR A 62 2.49 -16.89 3.43
CA TYR A 62 1.21 -16.28 3.77
C TYR A 62 0.11 -17.32 4.02
N VAL A 63 -0.91 -16.88 4.75
CA VAL A 63 -2.24 -17.51 4.82
C VAL A 63 -3.25 -16.42 4.53
N LEU A 64 -4.17 -16.66 3.59
CA LEU A 64 -5.26 -15.74 3.26
C LEU A 64 -6.58 -16.52 3.30
N THR A 65 -7.47 -16.14 4.19
CA THR A 65 -8.81 -16.69 4.33
C THR A 65 -9.83 -15.66 3.89
N GLU A 66 -10.61 -15.99 2.88
CA GLU A 66 -11.72 -15.18 2.38
C GLU A 66 -13.05 -15.80 2.80
N ILE A 67 -13.99 -14.97 3.26
CA ILE A 67 -15.35 -15.40 3.59
C ILE A 67 -16.28 -15.00 2.46
N HIS A 68 -16.93 -15.98 1.85
CA HIS A 68 -17.86 -15.79 0.74
C HIS A 68 -19.28 -15.41 1.26
N PRO A 69 -20.17 -14.88 0.41
CA PRO A 69 -21.50 -14.43 0.82
C PRO A 69 -22.39 -15.53 1.43
N ASP A 70 -22.11 -16.80 1.10
CA ASP A 70 -22.77 -17.99 1.62
C ASP A 70 -22.23 -18.44 2.99
N GLY A 71 -21.19 -17.76 3.51
CA GLY A 71 -20.49 -18.09 4.74
C GLY A 71 -19.35 -19.09 4.56
N THR A 72 -19.09 -19.57 3.34
CA THR A 72 -17.98 -20.47 3.06
C THR A 72 -16.65 -19.75 3.24
N ALA A 73 -15.74 -20.35 4.01
CA ALA A 73 -14.37 -19.87 4.14
C ALA A 73 -13.47 -20.58 3.11
N VAL A 74 -12.78 -19.81 2.28
CA VAL A 74 -11.77 -20.29 1.34
C VAL A 74 -10.40 -19.84 1.84
N THR A 75 -9.49 -20.79 2.08
CA THR A 75 -8.14 -20.48 2.57
C THR A 75 -7.07 -20.83 1.55
N HIS A 76 -6.26 -19.83 1.19
CA HIS A 76 -5.06 -19.96 0.39
C HIS A 76 -3.82 -19.92 1.30
N LYS A 77 -2.83 -20.76 0.99
CA LYS A 77 -1.55 -20.81 1.70
C LYS A 77 -0.42 -20.93 0.70
N GLY A 78 0.67 -20.20 0.93
CA GLY A 78 1.86 -20.37 0.13
C GLY A 78 2.90 -19.29 0.36
N GLU A 79 3.61 -18.90 -0.70
CA GLU A 79 4.69 -17.93 -0.67
C GLU A 79 4.25 -16.62 -1.31
N TYR A 80 4.81 -15.51 -0.83
CA TYR A 80 4.62 -14.20 -1.43
C TYR A 80 5.96 -13.54 -1.80
N ARG A 81 5.93 -12.70 -2.83
CA ARG A 81 7.06 -11.85 -3.23
C ARG A 81 6.58 -10.42 -3.38
N ILE A 82 7.42 -9.47 -2.99
CA ILE A 82 7.17 -8.04 -3.19
C ILE A 82 8.32 -7.46 -4.00
N ASP A 83 7.96 -6.70 -5.02
CA ASP A 83 8.90 -5.91 -5.80
C ASP A 83 8.58 -4.41 -5.59
N PRO A 84 9.37 -3.72 -4.75
CA PRO A 84 9.17 -2.31 -4.45
C PRO A 84 9.80 -1.37 -5.50
N SER A 85 10.39 -1.90 -6.58
CA SER A 85 11.00 -1.08 -7.64
C SER A 85 9.97 -0.44 -8.59
N VAL A 86 8.71 -0.84 -8.48
CA VAL A 86 7.56 -0.30 -9.22
C VAL A 86 6.58 0.36 -8.25
N ASP A 87 5.87 1.39 -8.72
CA ASP A 87 4.84 2.09 -7.95
C ASP A 87 3.49 2.02 -8.71
N PRO A 88 2.43 1.46 -8.12
CA PRO A 88 2.38 0.81 -6.80
C PRO A 88 3.25 -0.46 -6.72
N CYS A 89 3.68 -0.84 -5.52
CA CYS A 89 4.53 -2.02 -5.30
C CYS A 89 3.89 -3.27 -5.92
N ALA A 90 4.67 -4.08 -6.61
CA ALA A 90 4.18 -5.35 -7.11
C ALA A 90 4.13 -6.39 -6.00
N ILE A 91 3.10 -7.23 -5.99
CA ILE A 91 3.00 -8.37 -5.09
C ILE A 91 2.52 -9.60 -5.85
N ASP A 92 3.21 -10.72 -5.66
CA ASP A 92 2.85 -12.01 -6.22
C ASP A 92 2.51 -12.98 -5.09
N LEU A 93 1.38 -13.67 -5.20
CA LEU A 93 0.95 -14.71 -4.27
C LEU A 93 0.92 -16.05 -4.99
N CYS A 94 1.77 -16.99 -4.58
CA CYS A 94 1.79 -18.34 -5.13
C CYS A 94 1.16 -19.31 -4.13
N VAL A 95 0.17 -20.09 -4.55
CA VAL A 95 -0.33 -21.21 -3.74
C VAL A 95 0.74 -22.30 -3.67
N GLY A 96 1.20 -22.63 -2.46
CA GLY A 96 2.35 -23.50 -2.25
C GLY A 96 3.68 -22.75 -2.30
N LYS A 97 4.58 -23.14 -3.21
CA LYS A 97 5.93 -22.56 -3.31
C LYS A 97 6.24 -22.16 -4.74
N PHE A 98 6.93 -21.02 -4.90
CA PHE A 98 7.38 -20.56 -6.23
C PHE A 98 8.41 -21.49 -6.88
N SER A 99 9.09 -22.34 -6.10
CA SER A 99 10.08 -23.30 -6.62
C SER A 99 9.46 -24.59 -7.16
N ASN A 100 8.15 -24.79 -6.99
CA ASN A 100 7.47 -25.97 -7.51
C ASN A 100 7.19 -25.82 -9.00
N ALA A 101 7.32 -26.92 -9.75
CA ALA A 101 6.88 -26.98 -11.14
C ALA A 101 5.37 -26.71 -11.23
N GLY A 102 4.96 -25.87 -12.18
CA GLY A 102 3.57 -25.46 -12.34
C GLY A 102 3.13 -24.32 -11.40
N SER A 103 4.04 -23.76 -10.60
CA SER A 103 3.75 -22.61 -9.73
C SER A 103 3.27 -21.39 -10.52
N GLU A 104 3.66 -21.27 -11.79
CA GLU A 104 3.20 -20.23 -12.70
C GLU A 104 1.68 -20.24 -12.92
N TRP A 105 1.03 -21.41 -12.81
CA TRP A 105 -0.42 -21.55 -13.00
C TRP A 105 -1.24 -21.27 -11.74
N VAL A 106 -0.58 -21.18 -10.59
CA VAL A 106 -1.21 -20.95 -9.28
C VAL A 106 -0.68 -19.69 -8.60
N THR A 107 -0.01 -18.83 -9.39
CA THR A 107 0.44 -17.52 -8.96
C THR A 107 -0.57 -16.46 -9.37
N THR A 108 -1.00 -15.65 -8.40
CA THR A 108 -1.81 -14.46 -8.62
C THR A 108 -0.91 -13.23 -8.59
N PHE A 109 -0.97 -12.42 -9.64
CA PHE A 109 -0.17 -11.20 -9.78
C PHE A 109 -1.00 -9.99 -9.39
N GLY A 110 -0.48 -9.16 -8.50
CA GLY A 110 -1.17 -8.00 -7.97
C GLY A 110 -0.27 -6.79 -7.76
N ILE A 111 -0.90 -5.73 -7.29
CA ILE A 111 -0.24 -4.52 -6.81
C ILE A 111 -0.67 -4.23 -5.37
N LEU A 112 0.25 -3.67 -4.58
CA LEU A 112 0.13 -3.39 -3.16
C LEU A 112 0.36 -1.89 -2.93
N ARG A 113 -0.48 -1.28 -2.09
CA ARG A 113 -0.22 0.03 -1.51
C ARG A 113 -0.49 0.03 -0.01
N PHE A 114 0.28 0.80 0.72
CA PHE A 114 0.00 1.14 2.12
C PHE A 114 -0.73 2.47 2.18
N LEU A 115 -1.87 2.50 2.87
CA LEU A 115 -2.60 3.74 3.16
C LEU A 115 -2.12 4.35 4.48
N SER A 116 -1.70 3.50 5.42
CA SER A 116 -1.03 3.82 6.68
C SER A 116 -0.25 2.61 7.19
N ASP A 117 0.35 2.69 8.38
CA ASP A 117 1.03 1.55 9.03
C ASP A 117 0.07 0.39 9.37
N ASP A 118 -1.22 0.70 9.53
CA ASP A 118 -2.27 -0.24 9.94
C ASP A 118 -3.29 -0.55 8.82
N GLU A 119 -3.15 0.07 7.65
CA GLU A 119 -4.06 -0.11 6.52
C GLU A 119 -3.29 -0.30 5.21
N ALA A 120 -3.62 -1.35 4.48
CA ALA A 120 -3.06 -1.66 3.17
C ALA A 120 -4.13 -2.16 2.20
N GLU A 121 -3.86 -2.09 0.90
CA GLU A 121 -4.73 -2.66 -0.12
C GLU A 121 -3.91 -3.47 -1.11
N ILE A 122 -4.40 -4.66 -1.44
CA ILE A 122 -3.88 -5.47 -2.55
C ILE A 122 -4.95 -5.54 -3.63
N HIS A 123 -4.60 -5.17 -4.85
CA HIS A 123 -5.47 -5.27 -6.01
C HIS A 123 -4.97 -6.38 -6.95
N PHE A 124 -5.90 -7.25 -7.34
CA PHE A 124 -5.68 -8.34 -8.30
C PHE A 124 -6.61 -8.18 -9.50
N ASP A 125 -6.17 -8.63 -10.67
CA ASP A 125 -7.04 -8.71 -11.85
C ASP A 125 -7.52 -10.15 -12.07
N PRO A 126 -8.83 -10.40 -12.29
CA PRO A 126 -9.36 -11.74 -12.54
C PRO A 126 -8.88 -12.37 -13.85
N SER A 127 -8.33 -11.60 -14.79
CA SER A 127 -7.69 -12.12 -16.01
C SER A 127 -6.33 -12.78 -15.74
N GLY A 128 -5.79 -12.65 -14.53
CA GLY A 128 -4.44 -13.10 -14.17
C GLY A 128 -3.33 -12.14 -14.63
N THR A 129 -3.67 -11.00 -15.23
CA THR A 129 -2.70 -9.95 -15.56
C THR A 129 -2.43 -9.09 -14.34
N ARG A 130 -1.19 -8.61 -14.14
CA ARG A 130 -0.92 -7.64 -13.07
C ARG A 130 -1.65 -6.31 -13.37
N PRO A 131 -2.46 -5.76 -12.44
CA PRO A 131 -3.03 -4.43 -12.61
C PRO A 131 -1.94 -3.36 -12.71
N ALA A 132 -2.17 -2.32 -13.52
CA ALA A 132 -1.23 -1.21 -13.65
C ALA A 132 -1.43 -0.12 -12.59
N SER A 133 -2.65 0.05 -12.07
CA SER A 133 -2.99 1.00 -11.01
C SER A 133 -4.22 0.52 -10.23
N PHE A 134 -4.57 1.25 -9.17
CA PHE A 134 -5.81 1.02 -8.42
C PHE A 134 -7.03 1.72 -9.07
N ASP A 135 -6.86 2.39 -10.22
CA ASP A 135 -7.96 3.09 -10.88
C ASP A 135 -8.94 2.09 -11.49
N GLY A 136 -10.23 2.25 -11.18
CA GLY A 136 -11.26 1.30 -11.62
C GLY A 136 -11.26 -0.03 -10.86
N ALA A 137 -10.45 -0.17 -9.81
CA ALA A 137 -10.48 -1.35 -8.95
C ALA A 137 -11.86 -1.49 -8.27
N SER A 138 -12.48 -2.66 -8.41
CA SER A 138 -13.72 -3.00 -7.73
C SER A 138 -13.44 -3.54 -6.32
N ALA A 139 -14.46 -3.51 -5.45
CA ALA A 139 -14.36 -4.13 -4.13
C ALA A 139 -14.10 -5.65 -4.23
N GLU A 140 -14.66 -6.31 -5.25
CA GLU A 140 -14.49 -7.75 -5.47
C GLU A 140 -13.07 -8.14 -5.92
N ASN A 141 -12.27 -7.18 -6.37
CA ASN A 141 -10.91 -7.39 -6.87
C ASN A 141 -9.85 -6.76 -5.96
N THR A 142 -10.26 -6.24 -4.80
CA THR A 142 -9.39 -5.53 -3.87
C THR A 142 -9.50 -6.11 -2.47
N HIS A 143 -8.40 -6.62 -1.94
CA HIS A 143 -8.27 -6.99 -0.55
C HIS A 143 -7.89 -5.76 0.25
N LYS A 144 -8.84 -5.22 1.01
CA LYS A 144 -8.55 -4.15 1.97
C LYS A 144 -8.14 -4.78 3.29
N LEU A 145 -6.94 -4.46 3.75
CA LEU A 145 -6.31 -5.05 4.92
C LEU A 145 -6.31 -4.02 6.05
N ARG A 146 -6.70 -4.46 7.25
CA ARG A 146 -6.58 -3.70 8.50
C ARG A 146 -5.80 -4.53 9.53
N ARG A 147 -4.79 -3.95 10.15
CA ARG A 147 -3.95 -4.66 11.13
C ARG A 147 -4.82 -5.10 12.31
N LYS A 148 -4.65 -6.35 12.76
CA LYS A 148 -5.30 -6.84 13.99
C LYS A 148 -4.50 -6.31 15.18
N SER A 149 -5.17 -5.62 16.09
CA SER A 149 -4.62 -5.07 17.33
C SER A 149 -4.41 -6.14 18.40
#